data_AF-A0A7K6BCJ7-F1
#
_entry.id   AF-A0A7K6BCJ7-F1
#
_cell.length_a   1.000
_cell.length_b   1.000
_cell.length_c   1.000
_cell.angle_alpha   90.00
_cell.angle_beta   90.00
_cell.angle_gamma   90.00
#
_symmetry.space_group_name_H-M   'P 1'
#
loop_
_entity.id
_entity.type
_entity.pdbx_description
1 polymer ?
#
loop_
_entity_poly.entity_id
_entity_poly.type
_entity_poly.pdbx_seq_one_letter_code
_entity_poly.pdbx_strand_id
1 'polypeptide(L)'
;QNSKCPEGTKPMLIFAGDVFDVNEEYRRLKSLLIDFFRGPTVPSIRLAGLEHVLHFTAADGKIYMRSYKVLLKKSGCRIPRVELEDIGPSLDLVMRRTHLASDDLYKLSLKQPKALKPKKKKNISHDALGTTYGRIHMQKQDLGKLQTRKLKGLKKRPAEKLAEDGGISPKKSKSA
;
A
#
# COMPACT_ATOMS: atom_id res chain seq x y z
N GLN A 1 13.42 -18.81 -38.40
CA GLN A 1 12.00 -19.19 -38.22
C GLN A 1 11.53 -18.57 -36.92
N ASN A 2 10.39 -17.86 -36.93
CA ASN A 2 9.90 -17.11 -35.79
C ASN A 2 9.55 -18.07 -34.64
N SER A 3 10.38 -18.11 -33.61
CA SER A 3 10.28 -19.06 -32.50
C SER A 3 9.09 -18.67 -31.63
N LYS A 4 7.97 -19.36 -31.82
CA LYS A 4 6.72 -19.16 -31.06
C LYS A 4 6.94 -19.39 -29.56
N CYS A 5 6.20 -18.64 -28.73
CA CYS A 5 6.18 -18.82 -27.28
C CYS A 5 5.56 -20.18 -26.88
N PRO A 6 5.98 -20.78 -25.76
CA PRO A 6 5.38 -21.99 -25.23
C PRO A 6 3.91 -21.78 -24.87
N GLU A 7 3.09 -22.78 -25.18
CA GLU A 7 1.66 -22.76 -24.84
C GLU A 7 1.45 -22.70 -23.32
N GLY A 8 0.43 -21.95 -22.89
CA GLY A 8 0.12 -21.78 -21.47
C GLY A 8 1.03 -20.83 -20.70
N THR A 9 1.97 -20.15 -21.38
CA THR A 9 2.78 -19.09 -20.76
C THR A 9 1.88 -17.93 -20.35
N LYS A 10 2.05 -17.44 -19.12
CA LYS A 10 1.29 -16.29 -18.61
C LYS A 10 1.78 -15.01 -19.28
N PRO A 11 0.94 -14.29 -20.05
CA PRO A 11 1.38 -13.08 -20.73
C PRO A 11 1.52 -11.92 -19.74
N MET A 12 2.47 -11.05 -20.02
CA MET A 12 2.54 -9.73 -19.42
C MET A 12 1.62 -8.77 -20.19
N LEU A 13 0.78 -8.02 -19.47
CA LEU A 13 -0.16 -7.10 -20.10
C LEU A 13 0.34 -5.66 -19.93
N ILE A 14 0.45 -4.93 -21.03
CA ILE A 14 0.79 -3.51 -21.05
C ILE A 14 -0.39 -2.76 -21.65
N PHE A 15 -0.89 -1.75 -20.92
CA PHE A 15 -1.92 -0.83 -21.42
C PHE A 15 -1.30 0.55 -21.54
N ALA A 16 -1.19 1.05 -22.77
CA ALA A 16 -0.67 2.37 -23.09
C ALA A 16 -1.81 3.26 -23.58
N GLY A 17 -1.90 4.48 -23.01
CA GLY A 17 -2.91 5.48 -23.34
C GLY A 17 -3.79 5.84 -22.14
N ASP A 18 -3.91 7.14 -21.87
CA ASP A 18 -4.63 7.67 -20.71
C ASP A 18 -6.14 7.44 -20.79
N VAL A 19 -6.64 7.22 -22.00
CA VAL A 19 -8.06 6.94 -22.28
C VAL A 19 -8.59 5.75 -21.47
N PHE A 20 -7.73 4.78 -21.16
CA PHE A 20 -8.09 3.60 -20.36
C PHE A 20 -8.41 3.92 -18.89
N ASP A 21 -7.92 5.02 -18.36
CA ASP A 21 -8.14 5.41 -16.96
C ASP A 21 -9.12 6.58 -16.83
N VAL A 22 -9.24 7.42 -17.87
CA VAL A 22 -10.16 8.58 -17.90
C VAL A 22 -11.58 8.19 -18.31
N ASN A 23 -11.75 7.44 -19.40
CA ASN A 23 -13.08 7.10 -19.91
C ASN A 23 -13.59 5.80 -19.27
N GLU A 24 -14.82 5.83 -18.74
CA GLU A 24 -15.42 4.67 -18.09
C GLU A 24 -15.57 3.47 -19.02
N GLU A 25 -15.95 3.67 -20.28
CA GLU A 25 -16.12 2.58 -21.24
C GLU A 25 -14.80 1.83 -21.49
N TYR A 26 -13.72 2.58 -21.69
CA TYR A 26 -12.37 2.02 -21.88
C TYR A 26 -11.84 1.39 -20.59
N ARG A 27 -12.21 1.91 -19.42
CA ARG A 27 -11.89 1.30 -18.13
C ARG A 27 -12.56 -0.07 -17.96
N ARG A 28 -13.84 -0.19 -18.37
CA ARG A 28 -14.54 -1.49 -18.37
C ARG A 28 -13.90 -2.45 -19.36
N LEU A 29 -13.54 -1.96 -20.54
CA LEU A 29 -12.84 -2.76 -21.55
C LEU A 29 -11.46 -3.24 -21.07
N LYS A 30 -10.68 -2.37 -20.42
CA LYS A 30 -9.41 -2.75 -19.79
C LYS A 30 -9.62 -3.86 -18.76
N SER A 31 -10.64 -3.76 -17.92
CA SER A 31 -10.99 -4.82 -16.97
C SER A 31 -11.34 -6.14 -17.67
N LEU A 32 -12.08 -6.10 -18.79
CA LEU A 32 -12.43 -7.28 -19.57
C LEU A 32 -11.19 -7.94 -20.20
N LEU A 33 -10.31 -7.15 -20.82
CA LEU A 33 -9.08 -7.64 -21.43
C LEU A 33 -8.13 -8.25 -20.40
N ILE A 34 -8.02 -7.64 -19.21
CA ILE A 34 -7.25 -8.21 -18.11
C ILE A 34 -7.81 -9.57 -17.71
N ASP A 35 -9.14 -9.68 -17.55
CA ASP A 35 -9.75 -10.94 -17.11
C ASP A 35 -9.59 -12.06 -18.14
N PHE A 36 -9.70 -11.72 -19.44
CA PHE A 36 -9.55 -12.68 -20.53
C PHE A 36 -8.11 -13.19 -20.68
N PHE A 37 -7.10 -12.30 -20.62
CA PHE A 37 -5.71 -12.66 -20.92
C PHE A 37 -4.85 -13.00 -19.69
N ARG A 38 -5.27 -12.72 -18.45
CA ARG A 38 -4.42 -12.94 -17.26
C ARG A 38 -4.13 -14.41 -16.93
N GLY A 39 -5.00 -15.33 -17.35
CA GLY A 39 -4.92 -16.75 -16.98
C GLY A 39 -4.98 -16.99 -15.45
N PRO A 40 -4.33 -18.04 -14.92
CA PRO A 40 -4.40 -18.38 -13.50
C PRO A 40 -3.67 -17.37 -12.60
N THR A 41 -4.22 -17.16 -11.40
CA THR A 41 -3.57 -16.37 -10.34
C THR A 41 -2.52 -17.22 -9.63
N VAL A 42 -1.25 -16.91 -9.86
CA VAL A 42 -0.11 -17.60 -9.26
C VAL A 42 0.64 -16.65 -8.32
N PRO A 43 1.16 -17.13 -7.16
CA PRO A 43 1.86 -16.30 -6.19
C PRO A 43 3.28 -15.93 -6.62
N SER A 44 3.92 -16.76 -7.46
CA SER A 44 5.27 -16.55 -7.96
C SER A 44 5.40 -17.00 -9.42
N ILE A 45 6.28 -16.34 -10.16
CA ILE A 45 6.53 -16.60 -11.58
C ILE A 45 8.04 -16.77 -11.77
N ARG A 46 8.46 -17.73 -12.59
CA ARG A 46 9.87 -17.92 -12.96
C ARG A 46 10.29 -16.86 -13.98
N LEU A 47 11.51 -16.36 -13.89
CA LEU A 47 12.03 -15.36 -14.86
C LEU A 47 12.03 -15.87 -16.30
N ALA A 48 12.36 -17.15 -16.50
CA ALA A 48 12.28 -17.80 -17.81
C ALA A 48 10.83 -17.95 -18.33
N GLY A 49 9.82 -17.71 -17.51
CA GLY A 49 8.41 -17.69 -17.94
C GLY A 49 7.93 -16.33 -18.43
N LEU A 50 8.78 -15.30 -18.40
CA LEU A 50 8.45 -13.94 -18.84
C LEU A 50 8.81 -13.75 -20.33
N GLU A 51 8.19 -14.56 -21.18
CA GLU A 51 8.54 -14.62 -22.61
C GLU A 51 7.56 -13.87 -23.51
N HIS A 52 6.34 -13.61 -23.05
CA HIS A 52 5.24 -13.09 -23.87
C HIS A 52 4.66 -11.80 -23.28
N VAL A 53 4.54 -10.76 -24.11
CA VAL A 53 3.92 -9.47 -23.79
C VAL A 53 2.77 -9.21 -24.75
N LEU A 54 1.60 -8.91 -24.20
CA LEU A 54 0.47 -8.33 -24.93
C LEU A 54 0.42 -6.83 -24.64
N HIS A 55 0.58 -6.06 -25.69
CA HIS A 55 0.54 -4.60 -25.64
C HIS A 55 -0.77 -4.10 -26.25
N PHE A 56 -1.53 -3.37 -25.44
CA PHE A 56 -2.75 -2.68 -25.83
C PHE A 56 -2.49 -1.17 -25.85
N THR A 57 -2.54 -0.56 -27.02
CA THR A 57 -2.39 0.90 -27.18
C THR A 57 -3.72 1.50 -27.59
N ALA A 58 -4.23 2.46 -26.83
CA ALA A 58 -5.39 3.27 -27.23
C ALA A 58 -4.91 4.58 -27.85
N ALA A 59 -5.19 4.77 -29.13
CA ALA A 59 -4.88 5.99 -29.88
C ALA A 59 -5.96 6.25 -30.94
N ASP A 60 -6.32 7.51 -31.16
CA ASP A 60 -7.26 7.94 -32.21
C ASP A 60 -8.60 7.17 -32.24
N GLY A 61 -9.13 6.83 -31.06
CA GLY A 61 -10.38 6.07 -30.92
C GLY A 61 -10.27 4.58 -31.31
N LYS A 62 -9.08 4.10 -31.64
CA LYS A 62 -8.77 2.70 -31.94
C LYS A 62 -7.94 2.08 -30.83
N ILE A 63 -8.03 0.75 -30.73
CA ILE A 63 -7.25 -0.03 -29.78
C ILE A 63 -6.40 -1.00 -30.57
N TYR A 64 -5.09 -0.81 -30.49
CA TYR A 64 -4.11 -1.65 -31.13
C TYR A 64 -3.69 -2.73 -30.14
N MET A 65 -3.94 -3.98 -30.49
CA MET A 65 -3.37 -5.14 -29.81
C MET A 65 -2.17 -5.61 -30.61
N ARG A 66 -1.03 -5.73 -29.94
CA ARG A 66 0.22 -6.26 -30.47
C ARG A 66 0.76 -7.30 -29.49
N SER A 67 1.46 -8.29 -30.04
CA SER A 67 1.93 -9.44 -29.29
C SER A 67 3.41 -9.61 -29.55
N TYR A 68 4.21 -9.44 -28.50
CA TYR A 68 5.65 -9.44 -28.57
C TYR A 68 6.24 -10.57 -27.76
N LYS A 69 7.32 -11.14 -28.29
CA LYS A 69 8.22 -11.99 -27.54
C LYS A 69 9.31 -11.15 -26.90
N VAL A 70 9.64 -11.49 -25.67
CA VAL A 70 10.67 -10.80 -24.88
C VAL A 70 12.00 -11.51 -25.06
N LEU A 71 13.01 -10.75 -25.47
CA LEU A 71 14.40 -11.18 -25.57
C LEU A 71 15.22 -10.45 -24.51
N LEU A 72 15.76 -11.19 -23.54
CA LEU A 72 16.59 -10.66 -22.48
C LEU A 72 18.07 -10.74 -22.91
N LYS A 73 18.66 -9.59 -23.27
CA LYS A 73 20.08 -9.46 -23.64
C LYS A 73 20.93 -9.07 -22.43
N LYS A 74 22.22 -9.43 -22.47
CA LYS A 74 23.21 -9.03 -21.46
C LYS A 74 23.40 -7.50 -21.49
N SER A 75 23.26 -6.86 -20.32
CA SER A 75 23.35 -5.40 -20.13
C SER A 75 24.57 -4.95 -19.32
N GLY A 76 25.31 -5.87 -18.68
CA GLY A 76 26.41 -5.55 -17.77
C GLY A 76 25.98 -5.20 -16.34
N CYS A 77 24.68 -5.03 -16.09
CA CYS A 77 24.10 -4.82 -14.75
C CYS A 77 23.23 -6.02 -14.33
N ARG A 78 22.69 -5.99 -13.10
CA ARG A 78 21.76 -7.01 -12.58
C ARG A 78 20.46 -7.14 -13.40
N ILE A 79 20.03 -6.06 -14.07
CA ILE A 79 18.79 -5.99 -14.84
C ILE A 79 19.12 -6.21 -16.32
N PRO A 80 18.58 -7.24 -16.99
CA PRO A 80 18.86 -7.51 -18.41
C PRO A 80 18.30 -6.41 -19.33
N ARG A 81 18.90 -6.23 -20.51
CA ARG A 81 18.38 -5.34 -21.54
C ARG A 81 17.23 -6.06 -22.26
N VAL A 82 16.06 -5.43 -22.26
CA VAL A 82 14.83 -5.99 -22.85
C VAL A 82 14.73 -5.56 -24.31
N GLU A 83 14.62 -6.52 -25.21
CA GLU A 83 14.31 -6.31 -26.62
C GLU A 83 13.01 -7.06 -26.95
N LEU A 84 12.22 -6.54 -27.88
CA LEU A 84 10.93 -7.10 -28.26
C LEU A 84 10.96 -7.56 -29.72
N GLU A 85 10.49 -8.77 -29.96
CA GLU A 85 10.31 -9.33 -31.30
C GLU A 85 8.81 -9.52 -31.55
N ASP A 86 8.29 -9.06 -32.70
CA ASP A 86 6.87 -9.24 -33.02
C ASP A 86 6.59 -10.70 -33.40
N ILE A 87 5.65 -11.30 -32.69
CA ILE A 87 5.21 -12.69 -32.93
C ILE A 87 3.76 -12.76 -33.43
N GLY A 88 3.00 -11.66 -33.35
CA GLY A 88 1.57 -11.62 -33.64
C GLY A 88 0.70 -12.36 -32.61
N PRO A 89 -0.64 -12.25 -32.68
CA PRO A 89 -1.44 -11.53 -33.67
C PRO A 89 -1.44 -10.01 -33.46
N SER A 90 -1.55 -9.28 -34.57
CA SER A 90 -1.70 -7.82 -34.59
C SER A 90 -3.14 -7.48 -34.95
N LEU A 91 -3.88 -6.91 -34.01
CA LEU A 91 -5.29 -6.57 -34.18
C LEU A 91 -5.51 -5.07 -33.99
N ASP A 92 -6.33 -4.50 -34.86
CA ASP A 92 -6.76 -3.11 -34.78
C ASP A 92 -8.26 -3.11 -34.48
N LEU A 93 -8.60 -2.83 -33.23
CA LEU A 93 -9.96 -2.91 -32.71
C LEU A 93 -10.58 -1.52 -32.66
N VAL A 94 -11.88 -1.45 -32.93
CA VAL A 94 -12.67 -0.22 -32.81
C VAL A 94 -13.88 -0.51 -31.94
N MET A 95 -14.07 0.29 -30.90
CA MET A 95 -15.23 0.18 -30.03
C MET A 95 -16.46 0.73 -30.78
N ARG A 96 -17.49 -0.11 -30.93
CA ARG A 96 -18.73 0.26 -31.64
C ARG A 96 -19.88 0.40 -30.65
N ARG A 97 -20.64 -0.69 -30.43
CA ARG A 97 -21.79 -0.68 -29.53
C ARG A 97 -21.33 -1.14 -28.15
N THR A 98 -21.77 -0.43 -27.11
CA THR A 98 -21.51 -0.76 -25.70
C THR A 98 -22.85 -1.02 -25.00
N HIS A 99 -22.90 -2.07 -24.18
CA HIS A 99 -24.02 -2.34 -23.29
C HIS A 99 -23.45 -2.61 -21.90
N LEU A 100 -23.34 -1.56 -21.11
CA LEU A 100 -22.75 -1.62 -19.78
C LEU A 100 -23.79 -2.06 -18.75
N ALA A 101 -23.34 -2.83 -17.76
CA ALA A 101 -24.16 -3.18 -16.62
C ALA A 101 -24.45 -1.94 -15.76
N SER A 102 -25.56 -1.96 -15.01
CA SER A 102 -25.85 -0.93 -14.01
C SER A 102 -24.78 -0.90 -12.92
N ASP A 103 -24.60 0.29 -12.32
CA ASP A 103 -23.59 0.50 -11.28
C ASP A 103 -23.77 -0.40 -10.06
N ASP A 104 -25.01 -0.69 -9.69
CA ASP A 104 -25.32 -1.54 -8.55
C ASP A 104 -24.92 -2.99 -8.81
N LEU A 105 -25.22 -3.52 -9.99
CA LEU A 105 -24.82 -4.86 -10.40
C LEU A 105 -23.29 -4.97 -10.44
N TYR A 106 -22.61 -3.95 -10.96
CA TYR A 106 -21.16 -3.94 -11.00
C TYR A 106 -20.51 -3.88 -9.60
N LYS A 107 -21.05 -3.08 -8.68
CA LYS A 107 -20.56 -3.05 -7.29
C LYS A 107 -20.75 -4.40 -6.60
N LEU A 108 -21.88 -5.08 -6.88
CA LEU A 108 -22.14 -6.42 -6.35
C LEU A 108 -21.15 -7.45 -6.88
N SER A 109 -20.80 -7.42 -8.18
CA SER A 109 -19.85 -8.37 -8.76
C SER A 109 -18.42 -8.18 -8.26
N LEU A 110 -18.02 -6.95 -7.91
CA LEU A 110 -16.71 -6.65 -7.32
C LEU A 110 -16.58 -7.01 -5.83
N LYS A 111 -17.63 -7.55 -5.21
CA LYS A 111 -17.64 -7.87 -3.79
C LYS A 111 -16.80 -9.10 -3.47
N GLN A 112 -15.61 -8.88 -2.91
CA GLN A 112 -14.77 -9.97 -2.39
C GLN A 112 -15.37 -10.60 -1.11
N PRO A 113 -15.30 -11.94 -0.96
CA PRO A 113 -15.77 -12.63 0.24
C PRO A 113 -15.07 -12.15 1.51
N LYS A 114 -15.82 -12.06 2.61
CA LYS A 114 -15.28 -11.59 3.91
C LYS A 114 -14.17 -12.50 4.46
N ALA A 115 -14.19 -13.79 4.14
CA ALA A 115 -13.17 -14.75 4.56
C ALA A 115 -11.79 -14.48 3.93
N LEU A 116 -11.76 -14.02 2.69
CA LEU A 116 -10.52 -13.66 1.97
C LEU A 116 -9.94 -12.32 2.40
N LYS A 117 -10.73 -11.47 3.08
CA LYS A 117 -10.30 -10.17 3.58
C LYS A 117 -9.89 -10.27 5.06
N PRO A 118 -8.59 -10.37 5.38
CA PRO A 118 -8.13 -10.38 6.76
C PRO A 118 -8.49 -9.04 7.41
N LYS A 119 -9.39 -9.08 8.40
CA LYS A 119 -9.70 -7.89 9.21
C LYS A 119 -8.55 -7.64 10.17
N LYS A 120 -7.80 -6.56 9.96
CA LYS A 120 -6.81 -6.10 10.95
C LYS A 120 -7.53 -5.71 12.24
N LYS A 121 -7.22 -6.39 13.33
CA LYS A 121 -7.65 -6.01 14.67
C LYS A 121 -6.63 -5.03 15.24
N LYS A 122 -7.07 -3.83 15.64
CA LYS A 122 -6.20 -2.80 16.19
C LYS A 122 -5.49 -3.33 17.45
N ASN A 123 -4.22 -2.96 17.62
CA ASN A 123 -3.38 -3.33 18.77
C ASN A 123 -3.08 -4.83 18.92
N ILE A 124 -3.35 -5.65 17.90
CA ILE A 124 -2.98 -7.07 17.90
C ILE A 124 -2.05 -7.30 16.71
N SER A 125 -0.86 -7.86 16.99
CA SER A 125 0.11 -8.27 15.97
C SER A 125 0.47 -9.74 16.15
N HIS A 126 0.82 -10.40 15.05
CA HIS A 126 1.31 -11.78 15.06
C HIS A 126 2.78 -11.78 14.67
N ASP A 127 3.58 -12.58 15.36
CA ASP A 127 4.98 -12.82 15.00
C ASP A 127 5.10 -13.80 13.82
N ALA A 128 6.29 -13.89 13.22
CA ALA A 128 6.61 -14.88 12.19
C ALA A 128 6.41 -16.32 12.68
N LEU A 129 6.57 -16.56 13.99
CA LEU A 129 6.33 -17.85 14.65
C LEU A 129 4.87 -18.06 15.09
N GLY A 130 3.96 -17.11 14.81
CA GLY A 130 2.53 -17.21 15.11
C GLY A 130 2.12 -16.81 16.53
N THR A 131 3.04 -16.33 17.38
CA THR A 131 2.70 -15.77 18.70
C THR A 131 1.90 -14.49 18.55
N THR A 132 0.91 -14.29 19.43
CA THR A 132 0.02 -13.11 19.38
C THR A 132 0.45 -12.08 20.43
N TYR A 133 0.77 -10.87 19.99
CA TYR A 133 1.13 -9.74 20.84
C TYR A 133 0.00 -8.71 20.88
N GLY A 134 -0.32 -8.25 22.09
CA GLY A 134 -1.22 -7.12 22.33
C GLY A 134 -0.43 -5.88 22.71
N ARG A 135 -0.60 -4.76 22.00
CA ARG A 135 0.05 -3.49 22.36
C ARG A 135 -0.86 -2.66 23.26
N ILE A 136 -0.42 -2.43 24.49
CA ILE A 136 -1.08 -1.51 25.43
C ILE A 136 -0.42 -0.14 25.31
N HIS A 137 -1.22 0.87 24.99
CA HIS A 137 -0.78 2.27 24.97
C HIS A 137 -1.12 2.93 26.30
N MET A 138 -0.18 2.89 27.24
CA MET A 138 -0.36 3.61 28.52
C MET A 138 -0.28 5.11 28.28
N GLN A 139 -1.20 5.85 28.88
CA GLN A 139 -1.13 7.31 28.90
C GLN A 139 0.02 7.75 29.82
N LYS A 140 0.61 8.92 29.53
CA LYS A 140 1.61 9.53 30.42
C LYS A 140 0.94 9.88 31.75
N GLN A 141 1.38 9.25 32.84
CA GLN A 141 0.87 9.53 34.18
C GLN A 141 1.54 10.79 34.74
N ASP A 142 0.78 11.85 34.96
CA ASP A 142 1.26 13.07 35.60
C ASP A 142 1.13 12.96 37.13
N LEU A 143 2.26 12.88 37.82
CA LEU A 143 2.35 12.77 39.28
C LEU A 143 2.52 14.12 39.97
N GLY A 144 2.61 15.24 39.24
CA GLY A 144 2.76 16.57 39.82
C GLY A 144 1.55 16.99 40.68
N LYS A 145 0.37 16.41 40.39
CA LYS A 145 -0.86 16.61 41.17
C LYS A 145 -0.99 15.66 42.37
N LEU A 146 -0.06 14.71 42.53
CA LEU A 146 -0.12 13.72 43.59
C LEU A 146 0.35 14.33 44.91
N GLN A 147 -0.59 14.86 45.70
CA GLN A 147 -0.29 15.30 47.06
C GLN A 147 -0.16 14.08 47.99
N THR A 148 1.05 13.85 48.48
CA THR A 148 1.29 12.79 49.47
C THR A 148 0.72 13.17 50.83
N ARG A 149 0.43 12.15 51.65
CA ARG A 149 -0.04 12.35 53.02
C ARG A 149 1.02 13.12 53.82
N LYS A 150 0.65 14.27 54.39
CA LYS A 150 1.54 15.12 55.19
C LYS A 150 1.76 14.55 56.59
N LEU A 151 2.58 13.50 56.68
CA LEU A 151 2.96 12.86 57.94
C LEU A 151 3.72 13.83 58.85
N LYS A 152 3.56 13.69 60.16
CA LYS A 152 4.19 14.57 61.17
C LYS A 152 5.72 14.53 61.07
N GLY A 153 6.31 13.38 60.75
CA GLY A 153 7.76 13.23 60.60
C GLY A 153 8.37 13.90 59.37
N LEU A 154 7.57 14.24 58.36
CA LEU A 154 8.01 14.90 57.12
C LEU A 154 7.85 16.43 57.18
N LYS A 155 7.30 16.97 58.28
CA LYS A 155 7.14 18.41 58.48
C LYS A 155 8.45 18.99 59.02
N LYS A 156 9.08 19.90 58.27
CA LYS A 156 10.27 20.65 58.73
C LYS A 156 10.01 21.31 60.08
N ARG A 157 10.99 21.20 60.99
CA ARG A 157 10.93 21.86 62.31
C ARG A 157 11.23 23.36 62.14
N PRO A 158 10.72 24.23 63.04
CA PRO A 158 10.87 25.68 62.89
C PRO A 158 12.33 26.16 62.80
N ALA A 159 13.25 25.50 63.50
CA ALA A 159 14.68 25.84 63.51
C ALA A 159 15.35 25.67 62.13
N GLU A 160 14.90 24.69 61.33
CA GLU A 160 15.48 24.41 60.00
C GLU A 160 14.94 25.35 58.92
N LYS A 161 13.75 25.94 59.12
CA LYS A 161 13.16 26.90 58.16
C LYS A 161 13.81 28.27 58.19
N LEU A 162 14.28 28.71 59.36
CA LEU A 162 14.92 30.02 59.55
C LEU A 162 16.31 30.10 58.90
N ALA A 163 16.95 28.96 58.62
CA ALA A 163 18.28 28.90 58.00
C ALA A 163 18.26 29.01 56.46
N GLU A 164 17.13 28.72 55.80
CA GLU A 164 17.03 28.72 54.32
C GLU A 164 16.45 30.03 53.72
N ASP A 165 15.63 30.79 54.45
CA ASP A 165 14.86 31.94 53.92
C ASP A 165 15.50 33.33 54.20
N GLY A 166 16.78 33.37 54.61
CA GLY A 166 17.43 34.55 55.19
C GLY A 166 18.18 35.48 54.22
N GLY A 167 17.46 36.28 53.43
CA GLY A 167 17.96 37.56 52.89
C GLY A 167 17.37 38.73 53.69
N ILE A 168 18.18 39.39 54.51
CA ILE A 168 17.74 40.34 55.56
C ILE A 168 17.53 41.77 55.01
N SER A 169 16.43 42.44 55.39
CA SER A 169 16.34 43.91 55.41
C SER A 169 15.82 44.42 56.77
N PRO A 170 16.37 45.51 57.34
CA PRO A 170 16.21 45.83 58.76
C PRO A 170 14.99 46.74 59.02
N LYS A 171 14.24 46.48 60.10
CA LYS A 171 13.16 47.37 60.59
C LYS A 171 13.71 48.36 61.61
N LYS A 172 13.48 49.67 61.35
CA LYS A 172 13.76 50.79 62.27
C LYS A 172 12.89 50.75 63.52
N SER A 173 13.50 51.10 64.65
CA SER A 173 12.90 51.30 65.96
C SER A 173 11.98 52.53 66.01
N LYS A 174 10.95 52.47 66.86
CA LYS A 174 10.27 53.65 67.42
C LYS A 174 10.28 53.55 68.94
N SER A 175 10.77 54.61 69.57
CA SER A 175 10.73 54.90 71.00
C SER A 175 9.42 55.60 71.37
N ALA A 176 8.85 55.21 72.51
CA ALA A 176 7.72 55.77 73.26
C ALA A 176 6.40 55.95 72.50
#